data_AF-A0A7W1SZ32-F1
#
_entry.id   AF-A0A7W1SZ32-F1
#
_cell.length_a   1.000
_cell.length_b   1.000
_cell.length_c   1.000
_cell.angle_alpha   90.00
_cell.angle_beta   90.00
_cell.angle_gamma   90.00
#
_symmetry.space_group_name_H-M   'P 1'
#
loop_
_entity.id
_entity.type
_entity.pdbx_description
1 polymer ?
#
loop_
_entity_poly.entity_id
_entity_poly.type
_entity_poly.pdbx_seq_one_letter_code
_entity_poly.pdbx_strand_id
1 'polypeptide(L)'
;MKPNPPFTPHCPEDQRCAAYNYETTGFSLPIGGGVNVQLNPALTLQVANLEYVRSWLNDLNGENFDRGFRFSTGITLKVGTW
;
A
#
# COMPACT_ATOMS: atom_id res chain seq x y z
N MET A 1 -36.02 13.47 -21.74
CA MET A 1 -34.80 12.80 -21.22
C MET A 1 -34.95 12.69 -19.71
N LYS A 2 -35.16 11.47 -19.19
CA LYS A 2 -35.42 11.20 -17.78
C LYS A 2 -34.11 10.68 -17.16
N PRO A 3 -33.65 11.18 -16.00
CA PRO A 3 -32.39 10.73 -15.40
C PRO A 3 -32.49 9.25 -15.01
N ASN A 4 -31.40 8.53 -15.26
CA ASN A 4 -31.22 7.13 -14.87
C ASN A 4 -31.25 7.03 -13.33
N PRO A 5 -32.02 6.14 -12.70
CA PRO A 5 -32.08 6.05 -11.25
C PRO A 5 -30.73 5.57 -10.66
N PRO A 6 -30.41 5.94 -9.41
CA PRO A 6 -29.23 5.40 -8.74
C PRO A 6 -29.47 3.90 -8.53
N PHE A 7 -28.58 3.06 -9.05
CA PHE A 7 -28.53 1.65 -8.68
C PHE A 7 -28.12 1.57 -7.20
N THR A 8 -29.09 1.68 -6.28
CA THR A 8 -28.91 1.20 -4.92
C THR A 8 -28.90 -0.33 -4.98
N PRO A 9 -27.80 -1.02 -4.62
CA PRO A 9 -27.85 -2.47 -4.50
C PRO A 9 -28.77 -2.79 -3.32
N HIS A 10 -29.94 -3.34 -3.63
CA HIS A 10 -30.81 -3.92 -2.62
C HIS A 10 -30.14 -5.20 -2.13
N CYS A 11 -29.55 -5.17 -0.94
CA CYS A 11 -29.09 -6.36 -0.22
C CYS A 11 -30.29 -6.90 0.56
N PRO A 12 -30.89 -8.05 0.18
CA PRO A 12 -31.82 -8.74 1.06
C PRO A 12 -31.10 -9.25 2.31
N GLU A 13 -31.80 -9.25 3.44
CA GLU A 13 -31.36 -9.55 4.82
C GLU A 13 -30.92 -11.02 5.05
N ASP A 14 -30.30 -11.67 4.07
CA ASP A 14 -29.70 -13.00 4.19
C ASP A 14 -28.19 -12.93 3.87
N GLN A 15 -27.48 -12.30 4.80
CA GLN A 15 -26.10 -12.50 5.23
C GLN A 15 -25.00 -12.95 4.23
N ARG A 16 -25.02 -12.59 2.94
CA ARG A 16 -23.85 -12.76 2.04
C ARG A 16 -23.76 -11.68 0.96
N CYS A 17 -23.90 -10.41 1.32
CA CYS A 17 -23.31 -9.36 0.47
C CYS A 17 -21.79 -9.46 0.66
N ALA A 18 -21.15 -10.29 -0.15
CA ALA A 18 -19.70 -10.30 -0.31
C ALA A 18 -19.31 -8.84 -0.47
N ALA A 19 -18.54 -8.33 0.50
CA ALA A 19 -18.03 -6.98 0.43
C ALA A 19 -17.49 -6.81 -0.98
N TYR A 20 -18.03 -5.83 -1.73
CA TYR A 20 -17.34 -5.27 -2.87
C TYR A 20 -16.11 -4.58 -2.28
N ASN A 21 -15.16 -5.40 -1.83
CA ASN A 21 -13.80 -5.02 -1.70
C ASN A 21 -13.42 -4.69 -3.13
N TYR A 22 -13.37 -3.40 -3.41
CA TYR A 22 -12.53 -2.91 -4.49
C TYR A 22 -11.07 -3.20 -4.08
N GLU A 23 -10.73 -4.49 -3.98
CA GLU A 23 -9.39 -5.02 -3.87
C GLU A 23 -8.78 -4.84 -5.26
N THR A 24 -8.47 -3.59 -5.61
CA THR A 24 -7.65 -3.30 -6.78
C THR A 24 -6.24 -3.77 -6.43
N THR A 25 -6.01 -5.06 -6.63
CA THR A 25 -4.69 -5.68 -6.58
C THR A 25 -3.95 -5.30 -7.85
N GLY A 26 -3.31 -4.14 -7.83
CA GLY A 26 -2.47 -3.66 -8.92
C GLY A 26 -1.01 -3.99 -8.67
N PHE A 27 -0.26 -4.16 -9.76
CA PHE A 27 1.19 -4.25 -9.69
C PHE A 27 1.75 -2.91 -9.19
N SER A 28 2.60 -2.95 -8.17
CA SER A 28 3.32 -1.78 -7.67
C SER A 28 4.81 -2.06 -7.65
N LEU A 29 5.59 -1.07 -8.07
CA LEU A 29 7.04 -1.12 -8.09
C LEU A 29 7.59 0.03 -7.23
N PRO A 30 8.14 -0.28 -6.04
CA PRO A 30 8.92 0.68 -5.28
C PRO A 30 10.35 0.76 -5.83
N ILE A 31 10.83 1.98 -6.07
CA ILE A 31 12.24 2.27 -6.35
C ILE A 31 12.73 3.30 -5.34
N GLY A 32 13.84 3.02 -4.67
CA GLY A 32 14.28 3.84 -3.56
C GLY A 32 15.66 3.47 -3.04
N GLY A 33 16.11 4.30 -2.11
CA GLY A 33 17.40 4.12 -1.44
C GLY A 33 17.33 4.65 -0.01
N GLY A 34 18.17 4.11 0.86
CA GLY A 34 18.21 4.48 2.27
C GLY A 34 19.62 4.49 2.84
N VAL A 35 19.76 5.23 3.94
CA VAL A 35 20.97 5.32 4.74
C VAL A 35 20.80 4.44 5.98
N ASN A 36 21.69 3.47 6.11
CA ASN A 36 21.74 2.57 7.25
C ASN A 36 23.07 2.75 7.98
N VAL A 37 23.01 2.81 9.31
CA VAL A 37 24.17 2.88 10.19
C VAL A 37 24.24 1.57 10.97
N GLN A 38 25.31 0.81 10.76
CA GLN A 38 25.57 -0.40 11.54
C GLN A 38 26.24 -0.01 12.85
N LEU A 39 25.58 -0.31 13.98
CA LEU A 39 26.12 -0.04 15.31
C LEU A 39 26.96 -1.23 15.80
N ASN A 40 26.49 -2.45 15.54
CA ASN A 40 27.20 -3.69 15.80
C ASN A 40 26.70 -4.77 14.80
N PRO A 41 27.34 -5.95 14.72
CA PRO A 41 26.93 -6.99 13.77
C PRO A 41 25.46 -7.43 13.91
N ALA A 42 24.87 -7.25 15.10
CA ALA A 42 23.50 -7.62 15.42
C ALA A 42 22.48 -6.48 15.24
N LEU A 43 22.90 -5.21 15.22
CA LEU A 43 22.02 -4.04 15.28
C LEU A 43 22.39 -3.05 14.18
N THR A 44 21.44 -2.83 13.29
CA THR A 44 21.52 -1.82 12.24
C THR A 44 20.38 -0.83 12.42
N LEU A 45 20.71 0.45 12.47
CA LEU A 45 19.76 1.54 12.50
C LEU A 45 19.57 2.08 11.08
N GLN A 46 18.35 2.01 10.56
CA GLN A 46 17.95 2.67 9.33
C GLN A 46 17.52 4.10 9.65
N VAL A 47 18.43 5.05 9.40
CA VAL A 47 18.25 6.46 9.76
C VAL A 47 17.25 7.14 8.84
N ALA A 48 17.29 6.78 7.55
CA ALA A 48 16.38 7.31 6.55
C ALA A 48 16.26 6.34 5.40
N ASN A 49 15.05 6.14 4.90
CA ASN A 49 14.76 5.42 3.68
C ASN A 49 13.74 6.23 2.90
N LEU A 50 14.04 6.49 1.63
CA LEU A 50 13.14 7.17 0.72
C LEU A 50 12.87 6.28 -0.48
N GLU A 51 11.60 5.95 -0.66
CA GLU A 51 11.10 5.15 -1.76
C GLU A 51 10.07 5.93 -2.55
N TYR A 52 10.19 5.87 -3.86
CA TYR A 52 9.18 6.29 -4.79
C TYR A 52 8.43 5.04 -5.27
N VAL A 53 7.13 4.98 -4.98
CA VAL A 53 6.27 3.87 -5.35
C VAL A 53 5.47 4.26 -6.58
N ARG A 54 5.59 3.46 -7.64
CA ARG A 54 4.73 3.58 -8.81
C ARG A 54 3.80 2.38 -8.87
N SER A 55 2.51 2.66 -8.91
CA SER A 55 1.42 1.69 -8.86
C SER A 55 0.63 1.78 -10.15
N TRP A 56 0.50 0.66 -10.86
CA TRP A 56 -0.39 0.55 -12.01
C TRP A 56 -1.71 -0.06 -11.53
N LEU A 57 -2.43 0.71 -10.71
CA LEU A 57 -3.79 0.41 -10.29
C LEU A 57 -4.78 1.10 -11.25
N ASN A 58 -5.85 0.40 -11.62
CA ASN A 58 -6.92 0.97 -12.44
C ASN A 58 -7.74 1.94 -11.59
N ASP A 59 -8.10 3.11 -12.14
CA ASP A 59 -8.70 4.24 -11.44
C ASP A 59 -9.84 3.82 -10.49
N LEU A 60 -9.63 4.03 -9.19
CA LEU A 60 -10.70 3.92 -8.21
C LEU A 60 -11.28 5.32 -7.99
N ASN A 61 -12.43 5.59 -8.60
CA ASN A 61 -13.24 6.77 -8.30
C ASN A 61 -12.56 8.13 -8.58
N GLY A 62 -11.68 8.21 -9.58
CA GLY A 62 -11.06 9.47 -10.05
C GLY A 62 -9.89 9.98 -9.22
N GLU A 63 -9.50 9.31 -8.14
CA GLU A 63 -8.27 9.60 -7.41
C GLU A 63 -7.16 8.64 -7.83
N ASN A 64 -6.17 9.21 -8.52
CA ASN A 64 -5.02 8.48 -9.03
C ASN A 64 -4.03 8.22 -7.88
N PHE A 65 -4.08 7.03 -7.29
CA PHE A 65 -3.02 6.52 -6.41
C PHE A 65 -1.89 5.84 -7.21
N ASP A 66 -1.56 6.37 -8.40
CA ASP A 66 -0.57 5.80 -9.30
C ASP A 66 0.86 6.02 -8.82
N ARG A 67 1.09 7.01 -7.95
CA ARG A 67 2.42 7.44 -7.47
C ARG A 67 2.37 7.87 -6.02
N GLY A 68 3.43 7.56 -5.29
CA GLY A 68 3.61 8.04 -3.91
C GLY A 68 5.07 8.06 -3.50
N PHE A 69 5.41 8.93 -2.55
CA PHE A 69 6.68 8.89 -1.84
C PHE A 69 6.46 8.28 -0.47
N ARG A 70 7.31 7.33 -0.10
CA ARG A 70 7.34 6.70 1.21
C ARG A 70 8.66 7.05 1.88
N PHE A 71 8.55 7.73 3.02
CA PHE A 71 9.68 7.95 3.91
C PHE A 71 9.57 6.97 5.08
N SER A 72 10.68 6.36 5.47
CA SER A 72 10.69 5.37 6.54
C SER A 72 12.00 5.43 7.34
N THR A 73 11.89 5.11 8.62
CA THR A 73 13.02 4.97 9.55
C THR A 73 12.79 3.70 10.35
N GLY A 74 13.85 2.99 10.72
CA GLY A 74 13.68 1.69 11.36
C GLY A 74 14.91 1.17 12.06
N ILE A 75 14.73 0.07 12.77
CA ILE A 75 15.80 -0.66 13.45
C ILE A 75 15.71 -2.11 13.01
N THR A 76 16.83 -2.68 12.58
CA THR A 76 16.94 -4.10 12.25
C THR A 76 17.83 -4.77 13.27
N LEU A 77 17.25 -5.70 14.03
CA LEU A 77 17.97 -6.60 14.91
C LEU A 77 18.14 -7.95 14.20
N LYS A 78 19.38 -8.37 13.98
CA LYS A 78 19.72 -9.72 13.53
C LYS A 78 19.80 -10.62 14.75
N VAL A 79 18.82 -11.51 14.90
CA VAL A 79 18.83 -12.55 15.93
C VAL A 79 19.33 -13.84 15.30
N GLY A 80 20.49 -14.32 15.73
CA GLY A 80 21.10 -15.55 15.24
C GLY A 80 22.27 -15.96 16.14
N THR A 81 22.73 -17.20 15.99
CA THR A 81 23.89 -17.73 16.72
C THR A 81 25.15 -17.25 16.01
N TRP A 82 25.69 -16.11 16.43
CA TRP A 82 27.13 -15.86 16.30
C TRP A 82 27.93 -16.91 17.07
#